data_AF-A0A1W1C0X0-F1
#
_entry.id   AF-A0A1W1C0X0-F1
#
_cell.length_a   1.000
_cell.length_b   1.000
_cell.length_c   1.000
_cell.angle_alpha   90.00
_cell.angle_beta   90.00
_cell.angle_gamma   90.00
#
_symmetry.space_group_name_H-M   'P 1'
#
loop_
_entity.id
_entity.type
_entity.pdbx_description
1 polymer ?
#
loop_
_entity_poly.entity_id
_entity_poly.type
_entity_poly.pdbx_seq_one_letter_code
_entity_poly.pdbx_strand_id
1 'polypeptide(L)'
;MCTIIGYNAQTGNRRRFFNKILKANGINATAIALNIKDEHFPITMESLAQSKVTRMMIEPEFQEQAVNYCDELDERSKVRGLVGFVEVRDGKIYGYNLDVDIDNLVENPEFFDENMVLAIRMMLLAQRWYDAKVDMDMIPTII
;
A
#
# COMPACT_ATOMS: atom_id res chain seq x y z
N MET A 1 9.93 -2.90 8.58
CA MET A 1 9.58 -4.01 7.66
C MET A 1 8.15 -3.81 7.21
N CYS A 2 7.86 -3.89 5.92
CA CYS A 2 6.49 -3.86 5.41
C CYS A 2 6.20 -5.12 4.60
N THR A 3 4.94 -5.53 4.60
CA THR A 3 4.46 -6.73 3.90
C THR A 3 3.52 -6.32 2.77
N ILE A 4 3.43 -7.13 1.71
CA ILE A 4 2.43 -6.99 0.65
C ILE A 4 1.71 -8.35 0.55
N ILE A 5 0.38 -8.34 0.55
CA ILE A 5 -0.40 -9.56 0.35
C ILE A 5 -1.31 -9.43 -0.88
N GLY A 6 -1.43 -10.50 -1.64
CA GLY A 6 -2.21 -10.61 -2.87
C GLY A 6 -2.04 -11.98 -3.52
N TYR A 7 -2.72 -12.25 -4.62
CA TYR A 7 -2.52 -13.48 -5.39
C TYR A 7 -1.12 -13.53 -6.03
N ASN A 8 -0.66 -12.39 -6.57
CA ASN A 8 0.59 -12.27 -7.33
C ASN A 8 1.52 -11.17 -6.77
N ALA A 9 1.45 -10.91 -5.46
CA ALA A 9 2.22 -9.84 -4.80
C ALA A 9 3.74 -9.94 -5.04
N GLN A 10 4.28 -11.15 -5.22
CA GLN A 10 5.72 -11.35 -5.41
C GLN A 10 6.25 -10.85 -6.76
N THR A 11 5.43 -10.87 -7.80
CA THR A 11 5.80 -10.43 -9.17
C THR A 11 5.12 -9.13 -9.57
N GLY A 12 4.18 -8.62 -8.76
CA GLY A 12 3.41 -7.42 -9.02
C GLY A 12 4.22 -6.12 -9.04
N ASN A 13 3.69 -5.13 -9.76
CA ASN A 13 4.30 -3.81 -9.91
C ASN A 13 4.43 -3.04 -8.60
N ARG A 14 3.52 -3.24 -7.62
CA ARG A 14 3.60 -2.62 -6.29
C ARG A 14 4.94 -2.90 -5.61
N ARG A 15 5.31 -4.18 -5.49
CA ARG A 15 6.60 -4.60 -4.92
C ARG A 15 7.78 -4.00 -5.70
N ARG A 16 7.72 -4.06 -7.02
CA ARG A 16 8.79 -3.58 -7.91
C ARG A 16 9.02 -2.08 -7.74
N PHE A 17 7.95 -1.29 -7.86
CA PHE A 17 7.99 0.17 -7.76
C PHE A 17 8.41 0.61 -6.36
N PHE A 18 7.80 0.05 -5.32
CA PHE A 18 8.11 0.41 -3.94
C PHE A 18 9.58 0.17 -3.61
N ASN A 19 10.14 -0.99 -3.95
CA ASN A 19 11.55 -1.27 -3.70
C ASN A 19 12.49 -0.39 -4.54
N LYS A 20 12.13 -0.06 -5.80
CA LYS A 20 12.89 0.91 -6.61
C LYS A 20 12.92 2.29 -5.92
N ILE A 21 11.79 2.76 -5.41
CA ILE A 21 11.66 4.06 -4.71
C ILE A 21 12.52 4.09 -3.44
N LEU A 22 12.43 3.04 -2.60
CA LEU A 22 13.26 2.94 -1.39
C LEU A 22 14.75 2.97 -1.73
N LYS A 23 15.16 2.22 -2.76
CA LYS A 23 16.55 2.20 -3.23
C LYS A 23 17.02 3.57 -3.73
N ALA A 24 16.20 4.25 -4.53
CA ALA A 24 16.52 5.59 -5.05
C ALA A 24 16.68 6.62 -3.92
N ASN A 25 15.95 6.45 -2.81
CA ASN A 25 16.04 7.30 -1.62
C ASN A 25 17.12 6.84 -0.62
N GLY A 26 17.92 5.81 -0.93
CA GLY A 26 18.95 5.29 -0.01
C GLY A 26 18.37 4.65 1.27
N ILE A 27 17.10 4.25 1.26
CA ILE A 27 16.42 3.68 2.42
C ILE A 27 16.73 2.18 2.51
N ASN A 28 17.32 1.75 3.62
CA ASN A 28 17.62 0.34 3.89
C ASN A 28 16.39 -0.42 4.40
N ALA A 29 15.39 -0.57 3.54
CA ALA A 29 14.19 -1.38 3.79
C ALA A 29 13.75 -2.09 2.51
N THR A 30 13.03 -3.20 2.68
CA THR A 30 12.49 -3.99 1.58
C THR A 30 11.07 -4.42 1.94
N ALA A 31 10.16 -4.35 0.96
CA ALA A 31 8.83 -4.93 1.09
C ALA A 31 8.89 -6.44 0.86
N ILE A 32 8.37 -7.21 1.82
CA ILE A 32 8.22 -8.67 1.71
C ILE A 32 6.85 -8.96 1.13
N ALA A 33 6.80 -9.60 -0.04
CA ALA A 33 5.55 -9.95 -0.69
C ALA A 33 5.19 -11.41 -0.46
N LEU A 34 3.93 -11.66 -0.09
CA LEU A 34 3.38 -12.98 0.16
C LEU A 34 2.24 -13.22 -0.82
N ASN A 35 2.36 -14.27 -1.61
CA ASN A 35 1.25 -14.76 -2.40
C ASN A 35 0.32 -15.57 -1.49
N ILE A 36 -0.94 -15.15 -1.39
CA ILE A 36 -1.95 -15.81 -0.58
C ILE A 36 -3.15 -16.21 -1.45
N LYS A 37 -4.03 -17.04 -0.91
CA LYS A 37 -5.31 -17.40 -1.52
C LYS A 37 -6.45 -16.78 -0.71
N ASP A 38 -7.66 -16.82 -1.25
CA ASP A 38 -8.87 -16.28 -0.60
C ASP A 38 -9.07 -16.86 0.80
N GLU A 39 -8.93 -18.17 0.95
CA GLU A 39 -9.10 -18.85 2.23
C GLU A 39 -8.06 -18.44 3.29
N HIS A 40 -6.92 -17.89 2.86
CA HIS A 40 -5.85 -17.45 3.77
C HIS A 40 -6.00 -15.99 4.19
N PHE A 41 -6.77 -15.18 3.46
CA PHE A 41 -6.90 -13.75 3.74
C PHE A 41 -7.54 -13.48 5.12
N PRO A 42 -8.68 -14.10 5.49
CA PRO A 42 -9.26 -13.96 6.83
C PRO A 42 -8.27 -14.26 7.95
N ILE A 43 -7.59 -15.40 7.86
CA ILE A 43 -6.63 -15.87 8.87
C ILE A 43 -5.47 -14.88 9.01
N THR A 44 -5.00 -14.35 7.89
CA THR A 44 -3.91 -13.37 7.86
C THR A 44 -4.33 -12.07 8.55
N MET A 45 -5.53 -11.58 8.27
CA MET A 45 -6.04 -10.33 8.85
C MET A 45 -6.40 -10.46 10.33
N GLU A 46 -7.05 -11.56 10.74
CA GLU A 46 -7.41 -11.82 12.14
C GLU A 46 -6.17 -11.91 13.06
N SER A 47 -5.07 -12.45 12.54
CA SER A 47 -3.82 -12.57 13.29
C SER A 47 -2.91 -11.34 13.18
N LEU A 48 -3.21 -10.39 12.28
CA LEU A 48 -2.32 -9.28 11.93
C LEU A 48 -1.94 -8.43 13.15
N ALA A 49 -2.93 -8.07 13.98
CA ALA A 49 -2.74 -7.26 15.18
C ALA A 49 -1.80 -7.88 16.21
N GLN A 50 -1.71 -9.21 16.25
CA GLN A 50 -0.88 -9.98 17.18
C GLN A 50 0.46 -10.40 16.56
N SER A 51 0.67 -10.09 15.27
CA SER A 51 1.87 -10.44 14.53
C SER A 51 3.00 -9.43 14.75
N LYS A 52 4.17 -9.69 14.15
CA LYS A 52 5.29 -8.72 14.09
C LYS A 52 5.18 -7.73 12.93
N VAL A 53 4.14 -7.83 12.09
CA VAL A 53 3.94 -6.94 10.95
C VAL A 53 3.24 -5.67 11.41
N THR A 54 3.91 -4.54 11.24
CA THR A 54 3.34 -3.24 11.63
C THR A 54 2.77 -2.44 10.45
N ARG A 55 3.09 -2.83 9.21
CA ARG A 55 2.71 -2.15 7.97
C ARG A 55 2.48 -3.17 6.88
N MET A 56 1.32 -3.14 6.24
CA MET A 56 0.97 -4.09 5.18
C MET A 56 0.21 -3.40 4.05
N MET A 57 0.61 -3.67 2.81
CA MET A 57 -0.13 -3.30 1.61
C MET A 57 -1.09 -4.42 1.24
N ILE A 58 -2.27 -4.03 0.74
CA ILE A 58 -3.34 -4.93 0.31
C ILE A 58 -3.50 -4.77 -1.20
N GLU A 59 -3.27 -5.85 -1.95
CA GLU A 59 -3.53 -5.88 -3.40
C GLU A 59 -5.05 -5.75 -3.69
N PRO A 60 -5.44 -5.21 -4.87
CA PRO A 60 -6.82 -4.79 -5.18
C PRO A 60 -7.90 -5.82 -4.87
N GLU A 61 -7.63 -7.09 -5.15
CA GLU A 61 -8.54 -8.21 -4.94
C GLU A 61 -9.03 -8.36 -3.49
N PHE A 62 -8.28 -7.83 -2.52
CA PHE A 62 -8.58 -7.98 -1.10
C PHE A 62 -9.01 -6.68 -0.40
N GLN A 63 -8.98 -5.54 -1.11
CA GLN A 63 -9.16 -4.23 -0.46
C GLN A 63 -10.57 -4.01 0.10
N GLU A 64 -11.60 -4.53 -0.55
CA GLU A 64 -12.98 -4.47 -0.06
C GLU A 64 -13.14 -5.33 1.20
N GLN A 65 -12.62 -6.56 1.16
CA GLN A 65 -12.70 -7.48 2.29
C GLN A 65 -11.93 -6.97 3.52
N ALA A 66 -10.79 -6.30 3.31
CA ALA A 66 -9.94 -5.75 4.35
C ALA A 66 -10.65 -4.76 5.28
N VAL A 67 -11.68 -4.06 4.80
CA VAL A 67 -12.50 -3.12 5.59
C VAL A 67 -13.04 -3.79 6.86
N ASN A 68 -13.47 -5.05 6.76
CA ASN A 68 -14.12 -5.78 7.86
C ASN A 68 -13.16 -6.18 8.99
N TYR A 69 -11.86 -6.03 8.79
CA TYR A 69 -10.82 -6.43 9.75
C TYR A 69 -10.09 -5.24 10.37
N CYS A 70 -10.41 -4.02 9.97
CA CYS A 70 -9.80 -2.82 10.54
C CYS A 70 -10.61 -2.35 11.76
N ASP A 71 -9.93 -2.05 12.86
CA ASP A 71 -10.53 -1.44 14.04
C ASP A 71 -10.90 0.03 13.78
N GLU A 72 -10.11 0.69 12.93
CA GLU A 72 -10.30 2.10 12.57
C GLU A 72 -10.02 2.28 11.07
N LEU A 73 -10.74 3.22 10.45
CA LEU A 73 -10.60 3.54 9.03
C LEU A 73 -10.42 5.06 8.88
N ASP A 74 -9.61 5.48 7.91
CA ASP A 74 -9.69 6.87 7.47
C ASP A 74 -11.03 7.16 6.79
N GLU A 75 -11.39 8.44 6.71
CA GLU A 75 -12.68 8.86 6.14
C GLU A 75 -12.87 8.38 4.70
N ARG A 76 -11.79 8.28 3.92
CA ARG A 76 -11.88 7.85 2.54
C ARG A 76 -12.18 6.36 2.43
N SER A 77 -11.52 5.52 3.22
CA SER A 77 -11.78 4.08 3.31
C SER A 77 -13.19 3.80 3.80
N LYS A 78 -13.73 4.60 4.74
CA LYS A 78 -15.16 4.52 5.13
C LYS A 78 -16.10 4.80 3.96
N VAL A 79 -15.84 5.86 3.20
CA VAL A 79 -16.71 6.28 2.08
C VAL A 79 -16.61 5.33 0.89
N ARG A 80 -15.39 4.88 0.55
CA ARG A 80 -15.15 4.03 -0.62
C ARG A 80 -15.38 2.55 -0.36
N GLY A 81 -15.32 2.10 0.89
CA GLY A 81 -15.35 0.69 1.24
C GLY A 81 -14.11 -0.06 0.75
N LEU A 82 -12.95 0.60 0.70
CA LEU A 82 -11.69 0.00 0.23
C LEU A 82 -10.53 0.39 1.15
N VAL A 83 -9.70 -0.59 1.51
CA VAL A 83 -8.46 -0.39 2.27
C VAL A 83 -7.27 -0.86 1.44
N GLY A 84 -6.43 0.08 1.02
CA GLY A 84 -5.25 -0.21 0.20
C GLY A 84 -4.00 -0.58 1.01
N PHE A 85 -3.94 -0.15 2.26
CA PHE A 85 -2.89 -0.53 3.20
C PHE A 85 -3.37 -0.39 4.64
N VAL A 86 -2.69 -1.08 5.54
CA VAL A 86 -2.97 -1.06 6.98
C VAL A 86 -1.72 -0.80 7.78
N GLU A 87 -1.91 -0.22 8.96
CA GLU A 87 -0.88 -0.01 9.96
C GLU A 87 -1.35 -0.57 11.31
N VAL A 88 -0.50 -1.34 11.96
CA VAL A 88 -0.78 -1.89 13.29
C VAL A 88 -0.14 -1.00 14.34
N ARG A 89 -0.96 -0.46 15.24
CA ARG A 89 -0.52 0.40 16.35
C ARG A 89 -1.31 0.00 17.60
N ASP A 90 -0.60 -0.24 18.70
CA ASP A 90 -1.21 -0.61 20.00
C ASP A 90 -2.19 -1.79 19.92
N GLY A 91 -1.86 -2.79 19.09
CA GLY A 91 -2.69 -3.97 18.89
C GLY A 91 -3.97 -3.73 18.09
N LYS A 92 -4.11 -2.57 17.43
CA LYS A 92 -5.23 -2.23 16.54
C LYS A 92 -4.79 -2.08 15.09
N ILE A 93 -5.65 -2.46 14.16
CA ILE A 93 -5.46 -2.39 12.72
C ILE A 93 -6.15 -1.12 12.19
N TYR A 94 -5.35 -0.19 11.68
CA TYR A 94 -5.83 1.04 11.05
C TYR A 94 -5.78 0.89 9.53
N GLY A 95 -6.92 1.00 8.86
CA GLY A 95 -7.05 0.90 7.41
C GLY A 95 -7.08 2.26 6.72
N TYR A 96 -6.41 2.34 5.57
CA TYR A 96 -6.22 3.59 4.84
C TYR A 96 -6.31 3.41 3.32
N ASN A 97 -6.58 4.51 2.62
CA ASN A 97 -6.46 4.60 1.17
C ASN A 97 -5.88 5.97 0.75
N LEU A 98 -4.94 5.97 -0.21
CA LEU A 98 -4.24 7.16 -0.70
C LEU A 98 -4.94 7.86 -1.88
N ASP A 99 -6.13 7.42 -2.29
CA ASP A 99 -6.79 7.98 -3.47
C ASP A 99 -6.98 9.50 -3.37
N VAL A 100 -7.29 10.04 -2.19
CA VAL A 100 -7.42 11.50 -2.00
C VAL A 100 -6.08 12.21 -2.12
N ASP A 101 -5.01 11.64 -1.57
CA ASP A 101 -3.66 12.21 -1.70
C ASP A 101 -3.20 12.24 -3.16
N ILE A 102 -3.57 11.21 -3.94
CA ILE A 102 -3.32 11.16 -5.38
C ILE A 102 -4.16 12.22 -6.11
N ASP A 103 -5.46 12.29 -5.83
CA ASP A 103 -6.37 13.29 -6.42
C ASP A 103 -5.87 14.73 -6.16
N ASN A 104 -5.30 15.00 -4.98
CA ASN A 104 -4.75 16.31 -4.62
C ASN A 104 -3.40 16.60 -5.28
N LEU A 105 -2.62 15.58 -5.62
CA LEU A 105 -1.29 15.73 -6.22
C LEU A 105 -1.36 15.84 -7.75
N VAL A 106 -2.40 15.27 -8.36
CA VAL A 106 -2.52 15.16 -9.82
C VAL A 106 -3.56 16.15 -10.35
N GLU A 107 -3.10 17.28 -10.86
CA GLU A 107 -3.98 18.35 -11.38
C GLU A 107 -4.71 17.97 -12.70
N ASN A 108 -4.14 17.06 -13.49
CA ASN A 108 -4.67 16.62 -14.79
C ASN A 108 -4.60 15.08 -14.90
N PRO A 109 -5.49 14.34 -14.21
CA PRO A 109 -5.42 12.88 -14.06
C PRO A 109 -5.53 12.11 -15.38
N GLU A 110 -6.10 12.71 -16.43
CA GLU A 110 -6.21 12.12 -17.76
C GLU A 110 -4.85 11.84 -18.44
N PHE A 111 -3.77 12.49 -17.99
CA PHE A 111 -2.42 12.25 -18.50
C PHE A 111 -1.68 11.12 -17.77
N PHE A 112 -2.28 10.55 -16.71
CA PHE A 112 -1.65 9.53 -15.89
C PHE A 112 -2.26 8.16 -16.19
N ASP A 113 -1.44 7.26 -16.74
CA ASP A 113 -1.83 5.87 -16.88
C ASP A 113 -1.82 5.13 -15.51
N GLU A 114 -2.36 3.91 -15.50
CA GLU A 114 -2.45 3.10 -14.28
C GLU A 114 -1.09 2.84 -13.61
N ASN A 115 -0.01 2.68 -14.38
CA ASN A 115 1.32 2.46 -13.83
C ASN A 115 1.90 3.75 -13.23
N MET A 116 1.63 4.90 -13.84
CA MET A 116 2.00 6.20 -13.27
C MET A 116 1.27 6.46 -11.97
N VAL A 117 -0.05 6.24 -11.93
CA VAL A 117 -0.85 6.34 -10.71
C VAL A 117 -0.35 5.37 -9.64
N LEU A 118 0.02 4.14 -10.03
CA LEU A 118 0.59 3.17 -9.11
C LEU A 118 1.96 3.62 -8.57
N ALA A 119 2.83 4.17 -9.41
CA ALA A 119 4.13 4.70 -8.99
C ALA A 119 3.95 5.84 -7.97
N ILE A 120 3.03 6.78 -8.23
CA ILE A 120 2.67 7.86 -7.30
C ILE A 120 2.18 7.29 -5.97
N ARG A 121 1.24 6.33 -6.01
CA ARG A 121 0.74 5.65 -4.81
C ARG A 121 1.87 5.04 -4.00
N MET A 122 2.85 4.41 -4.66
CA MET A 122 4.02 3.83 -3.98
C MET A 122 4.97 4.89 -3.43
N MET A 123 5.12 6.05 -4.09
CA MET A 123 5.91 7.18 -3.57
C MET A 123 5.28 7.76 -2.31
N LEU A 124 3.98 8.04 -2.33
CA LEU A 124 3.23 8.55 -1.18
C LEU A 124 3.29 7.57 0.00
N LEU A 125 3.17 6.26 -0.28
CA LEU A 125 3.28 5.24 0.76
C LEU A 125 4.71 5.16 1.32
N ALA A 126 5.73 5.31 0.47
CA ALA A 126 7.13 5.31 0.90
C ALA A 126 7.46 6.56 1.74
N GLN A 127 6.91 7.71 1.37
CA GLN A 127 6.99 8.95 2.16
C GLN A 127 6.35 8.73 3.53
N ARG A 128 5.11 8.24 3.58
CA ARG A 128 4.38 8.00 4.83
C ARG A 128 5.13 7.05 5.77
N TRP A 129 5.70 5.97 5.25
CA TRP A 129 6.31 4.93 6.08
C TRP A 129 7.78 5.16 6.39
N TYR A 130 8.52 5.83 5.51
CA TYR A 130 9.98 5.88 5.55
C TYR A 130 10.56 7.26 5.24
N ASP A 131 9.73 8.30 5.18
CA ASP A 131 10.14 9.69 4.88
C ASP A 131 10.88 9.82 3.53
N ALA A 132 10.52 8.96 2.57
CA ALA A 132 11.01 9.07 1.20
C ALA A 132 10.50 10.35 0.53
N LYS A 133 11.29 10.90 -0.40
CA LYS A 133 10.86 12.05 -1.20
C LYS A 133 9.83 11.64 -2.23
N VAL A 134 8.80 12.47 -2.40
CA VAL A 134 7.86 12.40 -3.52
C VAL A 134 8.36 13.35 -4.59
N ASP A 135 8.83 12.78 -5.70
CA ASP A 135 9.37 13.50 -6.84
C ASP A 135 8.77 12.92 -8.12
N MET A 136 7.85 13.66 -8.71
CA MET A 136 7.06 13.24 -9.88
C MET A 136 7.95 13.03 -11.11
N ASP A 137 9.10 13.71 -11.20
CA ASP A 137 10.04 13.56 -12.30
C ASP A 137 10.73 12.19 -12.28
N MET A 138 10.67 11.46 -11.17
CA MET A 138 11.21 10.10 -11.07
C MET A 138 10.29 9.02 -11.66
N ILE A 139 9.00 9.32 -11.93
CA ILE A 139 8.01 8.33 -12.41
C ILE A 139 8.54 7.52 -13.62
N PRO A 140 9.15 8.12 -14.66
CA PRO A 140 9.67 7.37 -15.81
C PRO A 140 10.77 6.35 -15.47
N THR A 141 11.52 6.57 -14.39
CA THR A 141 12.59 5.65 -13.96
C THR A 141 12.06 4.50 -13.10
N ILE A 142 10.89 4.69 -12.47
CA ILE A 142 10.25 3.72 -11.59
C ILE A 142 9.47 2.69 -12.40
N ILE A 143 8.80 3.09 -13.48
CA ILE A 143 7.97 2.20 -14.32
C ILE A 143 8.81 1.09 -14.99
#